data_AF-E3J681-F1
#
_entry.id   AF-E3J681-F1
#
_cell.length_a   1.000
_cell.length_b   1.000
_cell.length_c   1.000
_cell.angle_alpha   90.00
_cell.angle_beta   90.00
_cell.angle_gamma   90.00
#
_symmetry.space_group_name_H-M   'P 1'
#
loop_
_entity.id
_entity.type
_entity.pdbx_description
1 polymer ?
#
loop_
_entity_poly.entity_id
_entity_poly.type
_entity_poly.pdbx_seq_one_letter_code
_entity_poly.pdbx_strand_id
1 'polypeptide(L)'
;MADSRGPAADRSGFVYEAWVRLAAGADSRALGGAVTVALCGHWEHEGACTWPHNVRVGEHVDGMLAVRVVAVSAQAEQAVVMQLIDGALAVGRLAGPDGASQWSVIRAGSAELTADERALVARLNR
;
A
#
# COMPACT_ATOMS: atom_id res chain seq x y z
N MET A 1 -20.75 -0.64 23.42
CA MET A 1 -19.76 -1.01 22.39
C MET A 1 -19.04 0.28 22.02
N ALA A 2 -17.85 0.49 22.58
CA ALA A 2 -17.12 1.75 22.43
C ALA A 2 -16.33 1.75 21.12
N ASP A 3 -16.49 2.80 20.34
CA ASP A 3 -15.69 3.11 19.15
C ASP A 3 -14.22 3.15 19.56
N SER A 4 -13.44 2.14 19.12
CA SER A 4 -12.04 1.95 19.49
C SER A 4 -11.09 2.65 18.52
N ARG A 5 -11.56 3.70 17.83
CA ARG A 5 -10.67 4.64 17.15
C ARG A 5 -9.96 5.46 18.22
N GLY A 6 -8.69 5.13 18.47
CA GLY A 6 -7.82 5.96 19.29
C GLY A 6 -7.84 7.42 18.81
N PRO A 7 -7.61 8.40 19.69
CA PRO A 7 -7.62 9.81 19.30
C PRO A 7 -6.64 10.04 18.15
N ALA A 8 -7.00 10.94 17.21
CA ALA A 8 -6.19 11.29 16.04
C ALA A 8 -4.72 11.67 16.37
N ALA A 9 -4.42 11.97 17.64
CA ALA A 9 -3.08 12.26 18.17
C ALA A 9 -2.08 11.09 18.10
N ASP A 10 -2.53 9.84 17.98
CA ASP A 10 -1.64 8.66 17.88
C ASP A 10 -1.46 8.16 16.43
N ARG A 11 -2.02 8.88 15.45
CA ARG A 11 -1.90 8.52 14.04
C ARG A 11 -0.62 9.11 13.45
N SER A 12 0.16 8.26 12.80
CA SER A 12 1.37 8.66 12.10
C SER A 12 1.47 7.95 10.76
N GLY A 13 2.18 8.60 9.83
CA GLY A 13 2.45 8.02 8.52
C GLY A 13 3.70 7.16 8.54
N PHE A 14 3.68 6.11 7.72
CA PHE A 14 4.84 5.27 7.45
C PHE A 14 4.87 4.93 5.95
N VAL A 15 5.99 4.35 5.50
CA VAL A 15 6.11 3.82 4.15
C VAL A 15 6.59 2.37 4.16
N TYR A 16 5.91 1.57 3.36
CA TYR A 16 6.32 0.22 3.00
C TYR A 16 6.83 0.25 1.56
N GLU A 17 8.04 -0.26 1.34
CA GLU A 17 8.65 -0.37 0.01
C GLU A 17 8.74 -1.84 -0.38
N ALA A 18 8.37 -2.15 -1.62
CA ALA A 18 8.64 -3.42 -2.27
C ALA A 18 9.31 -3.21 -3.61
N TRP A 19 10.24 -4.09 -3.95
CA TRP A 19 10.79 -4.22 -5.30
C TRP A 19 10.23 -5.47 -5.93
N VAL A 20 9.55 -5.30 -7.05
CA VAL A 20 8.84 -6.38 -7.73
C VAL A 20 9.32 -6.54 -9.16
N ARG A 21 9.20 -7.76 -9.68
CA ARG A 21 9.34 -8.04 -11.12
C ARG A 21 7.98 -8.38 -11.68
N LEU A 22 7.54 -7.63 -12.70
CA LEU A 22 6.31 -7.94 -13.43
C LEU A 22 6.53 -9.09 -14.41
N ALA A 23 5.51 -9.94 -14.56
CA ALA A 23 5.44 -10.84 -15.69
C ALA A 23 5.27 -10.05 -17.00
N ALA A 24 5.66 -10.65 -18.13
CA ALA A 24 5.48 -10.03 -19.43
C ALA A 24 4.00 -9.72 -19.69
N GLY A 25 3.70 -8.46 -20.05
CA GLY A 25 2.34 -7.99 -20.30
C GLY A 25 1.49 -7.72 -19.07
N ALA A 26 2.02 -7.85 -17.85
CA ALA A 26 1.28 -7.51 -16.63
C ALA A 26 1.11 -5.99 -16.47
N ASP A 27 -0.08 -5.58 -15.99
CA ASP A 27 -0.37 -4.17 -15.69
C ASP A 27 0.24 -3.79 -14.33
N SER A 28 1.12 -2.80 -14.30
CA SER A 28 1.75 -2.31 -13.07
C SER A 28 0.74 -1.72 -12.08
N ARG A 29 -0.41 -1.22 -12.56
CA ARG A 29 -1.48 -0.70 -11.70
C ARG A 29 -2.12 -1.79 -10.85
N ALA A 30 -1.99 -3.06 -11.24
CA ALA A 30 -2.48 -4.19 -10.46
C ALA A 30 -1.83 -4.29 -9.06
N LEU A 31 -0.60 -3.80 -8.91
CA LEU A 31 0.11 -3.72 -7.62
C LEU A 31 -0.64 -2.79 -6.64
N GLY A 32 -1.02 -1.60 -7.12
CA GLY A 32 -1.83 -0.67 -6.35
C GLY A 32 -3.19 -1.25 -6.02
N GLY A 33 -3.81 -1.94 -6.98
CA GLY A 33 -5.09 -2.59 -6.76
C GLY A 33 -5.08 -3.68 -5.70
N ALA A 34 -4.03 -4.50 -5.66
CA ALA A 34 -3.89 -5.53 -4.63
C ALA A 34 -3.80 -4.91 -3.24
N VAL A 35 -3.01 -3.85 -3.08
CA VAL A 35 -2.85 -3.13 -1.81
C VAL A 35 -4.16 -2.46 -1.40
N THR A 36 -4.86 -1.78 -2.30
CA THR A 36 -6.13 -1.12 -1.96
C THR A 36 -7.20 -2.12 -1.56
N VAL A 37 -7.33 -3.26 -2.25
CA VAL A 37 -8.25 -4.34 -1.84
C VAL A 37 -7.90 -4.87 -0.45
N ALA A 38 -6.62 -5.06 -0.14
CA ALA A 38 -6.21 -5.57 1.16
C ALA A 38 -6.46 -4.59 2.32
N LEU A 39 -6.30 -3.27 2.08
CA LEU A 39 -6.45 -2.26 3.13
C LEU A 39 -7.88 -1.72 3.26
N CYS A 40 -8.63 -1.65 2.18
CA CYS A 40 -10.01 -1.14 2.18
C CYS A 40 -11.07 -2.24 2.16
N GLY A 41 -10.68 -3.49 1.87
CA GLY A 41 -11.60 -4.60 1.61
C GLY A 41 -12.29 -4.49 0.25
N HIS A 42 -12.98 -3.37 0.02
CA HIS A 42 -13.61 -3.04 -1.26
C HIS A 42 -13.24 -1.61 -1.70
N TRP A 43 -13.25 -1.38 -3.00
CA TRP A 43 -12.95 -0.06 -3.60
C TRP A 43 -13.98 1.01 -3.22
N GLU A 44 -15.20 0.58 -2.94
CA GLU A 44 -16.27 1.41 -2.41
C GLU A 44 -16.47 1.07 -0.93
N HIS A 45 -16.20 2.04 -0.07
CA HIS A 45 -16.58 1.98 1.34
C HIS A 45 -17.27 3.30 1.73
N GLU A 46 -18.25 3.21 2.62
CA GLU A 46 -18.90 4.40 3.17
C GLU A 46 -18.00 5.05 4.24
N GLY A 47 -17.88 6.38 4.20
CA GLY A 47 -17.08 7.16 5.14
C GLY A 47 -15.58 7.23 4.80
N ALA A 48 -14.80 7.82 5.71
CA ALA A 48 -13.36 7.95 5.54
C ALA A 48 -12.66 6.58 5.59
N CYS A 49 -11.67 6.38 4.73
CA CYS A 49 -10.79 5.22 4.71
C CYS A 49 -10.23 4.93 6.12
N THR A 50 -10.32 3.69 6.60
CA THR A 50 -9.73 3.28 7.89
C THR A 50 -8.22 3.56 7.95
N TRP A 51 -7.51 3.20 6.88
CA TRP A 51 -6.09 3.48 6.70
C TRP A 51 -5.89 4.24 5.38
N PRO A 52 -6.01 5.58 5.39
CA PRO A 52 -5.72 6.42 4.23
C PRO A 52 -4.33 6.10 3.71
N HIS A 53 -4.23 5.80 2.42
CA HIS A 53 -2.99 5.37 1.82
C HIS A 53 -2.86 5.87 0.38
N ASN A 54 -1.63 5.81 -0.11
CA ASN A 54 -1.30 6.07 -1.49
C ASN A 54 -0.29 5.02 -1.95
N VAL A 55 -0.50 4.46 -3.14
CA VAL A 55 0.46 3.56 -3.77
C VAL A 55 1.07 4.27 -4.97
N ARG A 56 2.40 4.34 -4.98
CA ARG A 56 3.18 4.82 -6.12
C ARG A 56 4.02 3.68 -6.67
N VAL A 57 3.89 3.43 -7.97
CA VAL A 57 4.80 2.54 -8.70
C VAL A 57 5.81 3.42 -9.44
N GLY A 58 7.10 3.16 -9.21
CA GLY A 58 8.20 3.87 -9.84
C GLY A 58 8.47 3.41 -11.27
N GLU A 59 9.57 3.88 -11.83
CA GLU A 59 10.06 3.44 -13.14
C GLU A 59 10.78 2.09 -13.05
N HIS A 60 10.99 1.46 -14.20
CA HIS A 60 11.75 0.22 -14.28
C HIS A 60 13.24 0.48 -14.07
N VAL A 61 13.83 -0.24 -13.13
CA VAL A 61 15.28 -0.26 -12.88
C VAL A 61 15.71 -1.73 -12.85
N ASP A 62 16.60 -2.13 -13.76
CA ASP A 62 17.10 -3.50 -13.90
C ASP A 62 15.98 -4.58 -13.97
N GLY A 63 14.90 -4.25 -14.68
CA GLY A 63 13.74 -5.13 -14.82
C GLY A 63 12.90 -5.29 -13.55
N MET A 64 13.05 -4.38 -12.59
CA MET A 64 12.25 -4.31 -11.36
C MET A 64 11.53 -2.97 -11.26
N LEU A 65 10.43 -2.96 -10.51
CA LEU A 65 9.67 -1.76 -10.17
C LEU A 65 9.71 -1.55 -8.66
N ALA A 66 10.01 -0.33 -8.23
CA ALA A 66 9.81 0.07 -6.84
C ALA A 66 8.33 0.42 -6.61
N VAL A 67 7.71 -0.24 -5.66
CA VAL A 67 6.36 0.05 -5.17
C VAL A 67 6.52 0.70 -3.80
N ARG A 68 5.98 1.91 -3.63
CA ARG A 68 5.98 2.62 -2.36
C ARG A 68 4.55 2.84 -1.92
N VAL A 69 4.21 2.28 -0.76
CA VAL A 69 2.91 2.42 -0.12
C VAL A 69 3.07 3.35 1.07
N VAL A 70 2.54 4.56 0.97
CA VAL A 70 2.46 5.52 2.08
C VAL A 70 1.11 5.34 2.73
N ALA A 71 1.07 5.07 4.04
CA ALA A 71 -0.19 4.85 4.77
C ALA A 71 -0.18 5.60 6.11
N VAL A 72 -1.37 5.92 6.60
CA VAL A 72 -1.60 6.57 7.89
C VAL A 72 -2.49 5.69 8.77
N SER A 73 -1.96 5.25 9.92
CA SER A 73 -2.68 4.44 10.91
C SER A 73 -2.32 4.88 12.32
N ALA A 74 -3.03 4.35 13.33
CA ALA A 74 -2.54 4.44 14.70
C ALA A 74 -1.21 3.68 14.83
N GLN A 75 -0.33 4.11 15.75
CA GLN A 75 0.98 3.47 15.92
C GLN A 75 0.85 1.98 16.26
N ALA A 76 -0.14 1.61 17.09
CA ALA A 76 -0.43 0.22 17.43
C ALA A 76 -0.89 -0.65 16.24
N GLU A 77 -1.37 -0.04 15.14
CA GLU A 77 -1.88 -0.75 13.97
C GLU A 77 -0.85 -0.89 12.85
N GLN A 78 0.26 -0.13 12.87
CA GLN A 78 1.21 -0.09 11.75
C GLN A 78 1.73 -1.46 11.35
N ALA A 79 2.03 -2.33 12.33
CA ALA A 79 2.48 -3.69 12.06
C ALA A 79 1.45 -4.52 11.30
N VAL A 80 0.16 -4.40 11.65
CA VAL A 80 -0.94 -5.08 10.96
C VAL A 80 -1.10 -4.53 9.54
N VAL A 81 -1.05 -3.21 9.36
CA VAL A 81 -1.16 -2.60 8.02
C VAL A 81 0.00 -3.02 7.12
N MET A 82 1.24 -3.05 7.65
CA MET A 82 2.40 -3.57 6.91
C MET A 82 2.24 -5.05 6.53
N GLN A 83 1.73 -5.89 7.43
CA GLN A 83 1.48 -7.31 7.14
C GLN A 83 0.41 -7.50 6.05
N LEU A 84 -0.64 -6.67 6.04
CA LEU A 84 -1.66 -6.71 4.99
C LEU A 84 -1.08 -6.30 3.63
N ILE A 85 -0.25 -5.26 3.59
CA ILE A 85 0.45 -4.83 2.37
C ILE A 85 1.38 -5.94 1.86
N ASP A 86 2.20 -6.50 2.76
CA ASP A 86 3.14 -7.58 2.46
C ASP A 86 2.41 -8.79 1.89
N GLY A 87 1.36 -9.26 2.57
CA GLY A 87 0.54 -10.38 2.12
C GLY A 87 -0.10 -10.13 0.75
N ALA A 88 -0.63 -8.92 0.52
CA ALA A 88 -1.24 -8.56 -0.76
C ALA A 88 -0.25 -8.62 -1.93
N LEU A 89 0.97 -8.14 -1.73
CA LEU A 89 2.02 -8.18 -2.74
C LEU A 89 2.61 -9.60 -2.89
N ALA A 90 2.71 -10.36 -1.80
CA ALA A 90 3.24 -11.73 -1.80
C ALA A 90 2.34 -12.71 -2.58
N VAL A 91 1.03 -12.45 -2.67
CA VAL A 91 0.11 -13.23 -3.53
C VAL A 91 0.57 -13.24 -4.99
N GLY A 92 1.25 -12.18 -5.46
CA GLY A 92 1.88 -12.18 -6.78
C GLY A 92 0.92 -12.12 -7.96
N ARG A 93 -0.38 -11.85 -7.73
CA ARG A 93 -1.40 -11.76 -8.78
C ARG A 93 -2.60 -10.92 -8.38
N LEU A 94 -3.21 -10.27 -9.37
CA LEU A 94 -4.55 -9.68 -9.25
C LEU A 94 -5.31 -9.91 -10.55
N ALA A 95 -6.57 -10.32 -10.43
CA ALA A 95 -7.48 -10.39 -11.57
C ALA A 95 -7.95 -8.98 -11.96
N GLY A 96 -7.79 -8.61 -13.22
CA GLY A 96 -8.30 -7.37 -13.81
C GLY A 96 -9.24 -7.66 -14.99
N PRO A 97 -9.87 -6.61 -15.54
CA PRO A 97 -10.80 -6.74 -16.68
C PRO A 97 -10.12 -7.35 -17.92
N ASP A 98 -8.82 -7.10 -18.10
CA ASP A 98 -8.03 -7.60 -19.23
C ASP A 98 -7.32 -8.94 -18.95
N GLY A 99 -7.65 -9.58 -17.81
CA GLY A 99 -7.02 -10.82 -17.33
C GLY A 99 -6.19 -10.62 -16.07
N ALA A 100 -5.53 -11.69 -15.63
CA ALA A 100 -4.72 -11.67 -14.41
C ALA A 100 -3.34 -11.06 -14.68
N SER A 101 -3.00 -10.00 -13.94
CA SER A 101 -1.63 -9.49 -13.86
C SER A 101 -0.86 -10.27 -12.80
N GLN A 102 0.40 -10.60 -13.09
CA GLN A 102 1.26 -11.40 -12.21
C GLN A 102 2.60 -10.70 -11.96
N TRP A 103 3.16 -10.95 -10.78
CA TRP A 103 4.44 -10.41 -10.36
C TRP A 103 5.11 -11.29 -9.31
N SER A 104 6.38 -11.02 -9.04
CA SER A 104 7.12 -11.62 -7.93
C SER A 104 7.79 -10.52 -7.10
N VAL A 105 7.67 -10.63 -5.77
CA VAL A 105 8.38 -9.74 -4.84
C VAL A 105 9.83 -10.22 -4.73
N ILE A 106 10.78 -9.29 -4.90
CA ILE A 106 12.23 -9.55 -4.79
C ILE A 106 12.72 -9.20 -3.40
N ARG A 107 12.30 -8.04 -2.88
CA ARG A 107 12.54 -7.59 -1.51
C ARG A 107 11.44 -6.63 -1.09
N ALA A 108 11.13 -6.60 0.19
CA ALA A 108 10.17 -5.64 0.73
C ALA A 108 10.38 -5.38 2.22
N GLY A 109 9.83 -4.27 2.72
CA GLY A 109 9.88 -3.91 4.13
C GLY A 109 9.58 -2.44 4.38
N SER A 110 9.74 -2.02 5.64
CA SER A 110 9.68 -0.60 6.00
C SER A 110 10.80 0.19 5.34
N ALA A 111 10.51 1.41 4.92
CA ALA A 111 11.51 2.35 4.43
C ALA A 111 11.36 3.71 5.12
N GLU A 112 12.34 4.58 4.92
CA GLU A 112 12.24 5.98 5.35
C GLU A 112 11.34 6.77 4.40
N LEU A 113 10.53 7.65 4.98
CA LEU A 113 9.73 8.61 4.23
C LEU A 113 10.64 9.62 3.54
N THR A 114 10.38 9.92 2.28
CA THR A 114 10.96 11.07 1.59
C THR A 114 10.32 12.39 2.06
N ALA A 115 10.86 13.53 1.64
CA ALA A 115 10.25 14.83 1.94
C ALA A 115 8.84 14.96 1.35
N ASP A 116 8.65 14.52 0.10
CA ASP A 116 7.36 14.55 -0.58
C ASP A 116 6.35 13.61 0.10
N GLU A 117 6.81 12.46 0.59
CA GLU A 117 5.96 11.50 1.28
C GLU A 117 5.55 12.00 2.67
N ARG A 118 6.42 12.72 3.38
CA ARG A 118 6.02 13.43 4.62
C ARG A 118 4.93 14.46 4.33
N ALA A 119 5.03 15.20 3.22
CA ALA A 119 3.98 16.14 2.81
C ALA A 119 2.67 15.41 2.43
N LEU A 120 2.77 14.24 1.80
CA LEU A 120 1.63 13.38 1.48
C LEU A 120 0.96 12.84 2.75
N VAL A 121 1.72 12.36 3.73
CA VAL A 121 1.22 11.94 5.04
C VAL A 121 0.42 13.05 5.71
N ALA A 122 0.92 14.29 5.68
CA ALA A 122 0.21 15.45 6.24
C ALA A 122 -1.09 15.80 5.49
N ARG A 123 -1.28 15.33 4.26
CA ARG A 123 -2.54 15.45 3.51
C ARG A 123 -3.49 14.29 3.80
N LEU A 124 -2.96 13.08 3.95
CA LEU A 124 -3.74 11.87 4.24
C LEU A 124 -4.27 11.82 5.69
N ASN A 125 -3.61 12.50 6.63
CA ASN A 125 -4.01 12.56 8.03
C ASN A 125 -5.01 13.70 8.36
N ARG A 126 -5.69 14.25 7.34
CA ARG A 126 -6.67 15.34 7.48
C ARG A 126 -8.09 14.82 7.55
#